data_AF-A0A2S6AWR0-F1
#
_entry.id   AF-A0A2S6AWR0-F1
#
_cell.length_a   1.000
_cell.length_b   1.000
_cell.length_c   1.000
_cell.angle_alpha   90.00
_cell.angle_beta   90.00
_cell.angle_gamma   90.00
#
_symmetry.space_group_name_H-M   'P 1'
#
loop_
_entity.id
_entity.type
_entity.pdbx_description
1 polymer ?
#
loop_
_entity_poly.entity_id
_entity_poly.type
_entity_poly.pdbx_seq_one_letter_code
_entity_poly.pdbx_strand_id
1 'polypeptide(L)'
;MTGSITTSPPPAIHCPATRSAMRRMGWPRTLGLLIGLACAPLCVLLVALRDSASSHAARTALSLAMMVAAVVFTIGITVGGGMVWIHRRRKRALRRNPWTVWPINYISTGRYEWVELLDPQRQPISALISSTWRKDIGKLVGHETTEVWFAGDPQKYGVISRPGGGDLRYAYYSPSRQPPRFTFRAPGREREQRPSGYVMAERNGRMVMEQTGRAAPESIRHGSRSDPNYPSPRMVRRVSAFVLDATIHLACGVTLGVLASPHFSTAALRAGDREHLGLNIGLVVLGWLAASLVDRVVIQAVVHTTVGKSLFGLVALRPDTGRYPSFGRLLAIWLFDVYLPLAIIGNGIGPDHPEHYFLTAVRRRDIRE
;
A
#
# COMPACT_ATOMS: atom_id res chain seq x y z
N MET A 1 33.12 -25.00 -37.03
CA MET A 1 32.10 -24.73 -36.00
C MET A 1 32.64 -23.68 -35.04
N THR A 2 32.47 -22.40 -35.38
CA THR A 2 32.83 -21.26 -34.52
C THR A 2 31.69 -21.06 -33.52
N GLY A 3 31.88 -21.54 -32.29
CA GLY A 3 30.92 -21.34 -31.21
C GLY A 3 30.74 -19.84 -30.94
N SER A 4 29.59 -19.29 -31.34
CA SER A 4 29.17 -17.97 -30.93
C SER A 4 28.95 -18.00 -29.42
N ILE A 5 29.90 -17.43 -28.68
CA ILE A 5 29.71 -17.16 -27.25
C ILE A 5 28.62 -16.11 -27.18
N THR A 6 27.37 -16.54 -27.00
CA THR A 6 26.23 -15.66 -26.73
C THR A 6 26.45 -15.03 -25.36
N THR A 7 27.22 -13.95 -25.31
CA THR A 7 27.39 -13.14 -24.11
C THR A 7 26.02 -12.60 -23.75
N SER A 8 25.51 -13.01 -22.60
CA SER A 8 24.25 -12.49 -22.09
C SER A 8 24.36 -10.97 -21.99
N PRO A 9 23.36 -10.22 -22.48
CA PRO A 9 23.42 -8.77 -22.48
C PRO A 9 23.62 -8.24 -21.04
N PRO A 10 24.40 -7.16 -20.86
CA PRO A 10 24.70 -6.65 -19.54
C PRO A 10 23.42 -6.19 -18.82
N PRO A 11 23.36 -6.29 -17.49
CA PRO A 11 22.21 -5.81 -16.73
C PRO A 11 21.89 -4.33 -17.00
N ALA A 12 20.59 -3.99 -16.99
CA ALA A 12 20.08 -2.66 -17.33
C ALA A 12 20.73 -1.53 -16.53
N ILE A 13 21.13 -1.79 -15.27
CA ILE A 13 21.79 -0.81 -14.41
C ILE A 13 23.16 -0.32 -14.95
N HIS A 14 23.78 -1.07 -15.86
CA HIS A 14 25.05 -0.68 -16.47
C HIS A 14 24.90 0.41 -17.53
N CYS A 15 23.69 0.58 -18.10
CA CYS A 15 23.39 1.69 -19.00
C CYS A 15 23.64 3.04 -18.31
N PRO A 16 24.46 3.95 -18.89
CA PRO A 16 24.80 5.23 -18.26
C PRO A 16 23.57 6.08 -17.90
N ALA A 17 22.58 6.16 -18.78
CA ALA A 17 21.35 6.90 -18.56
C ALA A 17 20.54 6.32 -17.39
N THR A 18 20.40 4.99 -17.34
CA THR A 18 19.72 4.30 -16.23
C THR A 18 20.43 4.55 -14.90
N ARG A 19 21.77 4.51 -14.89
CA ARG A 19 22.57 4.78 -13.68
C ARG A 19 22.39 6.23 -13.21
N SER A 20 22.41 7.19 -14.13
CA SER A 20 22.19 8.61 -13.84
C SER A 20 20.79 8.85 -13.24
N ALA A 21 19.74 8.29 -13.86
CA ALA A 21 18.38 8.37 -13.36
C ALA A 21 18.22 7.75 -11.96
N MET A 22 18.84 6.59 -11.72
CA MET A 22 18.83 5.94 -10.41
C MET A 22 19.53 6.75 -9.32
N ARG A 23 20.65 7.43 -9.64
CA ARG A 23 21.34 8.32 -8.69
C ARG A 23 20.47 9.51 -8.29
N ARG A 24 19.85 10.19 -9.26
CA ARG A 24 18.99 11.36 -9.03
C ARG A 24 17.80 11.04 -8.12
N MET A 25 17.24 9.83 -8.23
CA MET A 25 16.07 9.42 -7.47
C MET A 25 16.35 8.94 -6.04
N GLY A 26 17.59 8.56 -5.69
CA GLY A 26 17.88 7.81 -4.46
C GLY A 26 17.99 8.67 -3.19
N TRP A 27 18.71 9.79 -3.29
CA TRP A 27 19.00 10.68 -2.16
C TRP A 27 17.73 11.26 -1.49
N PRO A 28 16.83 11.95 -2.20
CA PRO A 28 15.71 12.64 -1.53
C PRO A 28 14.75 11.68 -0.84
N ARG A 29 14.61 10.44 -1.35
CA ARG A 29 13.76 9.40 -0.75
C ARG A 29 14.35 8.87 0.55
N THR A 30 15.66 8.66 0.56
CA THR A 30 16.38 8.20 1.76
C THR A 30 16.40 9.30 2.80
N LEU A 31 16.62 10.55 2.39
CA LEU A 31 16.57 11.72 3.26
C LEU A 31 15.21 11.86 3.94
N GLY A 32 14.10 11.74 3.20
CA GLY A 32 12.75 11.79 3.79
C GLY A 32 12.51 10.72 4.86
N LEU A 33 13.00 9.49 4.64
CA LEU A 33 12.95 8.43 5.64
C LEU A 33 13.84 8.74 6.85
N LEU A 34 15.05 9.25 6.65
CA LEU A 34 15.97 9.60 7.73
C LEU A 34 15.45 10.76 8.57
N ILE A 35 14.86 11.78 7.95
CA ILE A 35 14.18 12.87 8.66
C ILE A 35 13.04 12.30 9.50
N GLY A 36 12.20 11.44 8.91
CA GLY A 36 11.15 10.74 9.64
C GLY A 36 11.69 9.99 10.85
N LEU A 37 12.73 9.16 10.67
CA LEU A 37 13.37 8.41 11.76
C LEU A 37 13.97 9.32 12.83
N ALA A 38 14.61 10.43 12.46
CA ALA A 38 15.20 11.40 13.38
C ALA A 38 14.14 12.14 14.23
N CYS A 39 12.91 12.25 13.74
CA CYS A 39 11.82 12.83 14.52
C CYS A 39 11.41 11.98 15.73
N ALA A 40 11.70 10.68 15.75
CA ALA A 40 11.41 9.84 16.92
C ALA A 40 12.24 10.23 18.17
N PRO A 41 13.58 10.24 18.14
CA PRO A 41 14.38 10.71 19.28
C PRO A 41 14.15 12.19 19.58
N LEU A 42 13.86 13.01 18.55
CA LEU A 42 13.48 14.41 18.76
C LEU A 42 12.20 14.53 19.59
N CYS A 43 11.18 13.71 19.33
CA CYS A 43 9.97 13.70 20.16
C CYS A 43 10.29 13.38 21.62
N VAL A 44 11.17 12.42 21.89
CA VAL A 44 11.62 12.06 23.25
C VAL A 44 12.34 13.24 23.92
N LEU A 45 13.25 13.90 23.20
CA LEU A 45 13.96 15.08 23.71
C LEU A 45 12.99 16.23 24.02
N LEU A 46 12.03 16.49 23.13
CA LEU A 46 11.04 17.56 23.32
C LEU A 46 10.14 17.31 24.52
N VAL A 47 9.81 16.04 24.83
CA VAL A 47 9.11 15.68 26.08
C VAL A 47 9.96 16.06 27.29
N ALA A 48 11.24 15.66 27.31
CA ALA A 48 12.14 15.98 28.43
C ALA A 48 12.35 17.49 28.62
N LEU A 49 12.50 18.24 27.53
CA LEU A 49 12.63 19.70 27.56
C LEU A 49 11.34 20.37 28.02
N ARG A 50 10.17 19.84 27.62
CA ARG A 50 8.86 20.36 28.03
C ARG A 50 8.66 20.22 29.53
N ASP A 51 9.07 19.09 30.10
CA ASP A 51 8.97 18.84 31.54
C ASP A 51 9.91 19.75 32.34
N SER A 52 11.04 20.13 31.74
CA SER A 52 12.03 21.04 32.36
C SER A 52 11.70 22.53 32.19
N ALA A 53 10.70 22.89 31.38
CA ALA A 53 10.40 24.27 31.06
C ALA A 53 9.64 24.99 32.19
N SER A 54 10.17 26.15 32.62
CA SER A 54 9.60 26.95 33.71
C SER A 54 8.39 27.81 33.29
N SER A 55 8.32 28.24 32.04
CA SER A 55 7.25 29.12 31.55
C SER A 55 6.16 28.37 30.77
N HIS A 56 4.91 28.82 30.92
CA HIS A 56 3.75 28.27 30.20
C HIS A 56 3.90 28.41 28.68
N ALA A 57 4.42 29.56 28.22
CA ALA A 57 4.66 29.81 26.80
C ALA A 57 5.67 28.81 26.21
N ALA A 58 6.76 28.51 26.93
CA ALA A 58 7.75 27.52 26.48
C ALA A 58 7.15 26.11 26.41
N ARG A 59 6.37 25.69 27.41
CA ARG A 59 5.68 24.38 27.37
C ARG A 59 4.70 24.26 26.21
N THR A 60 3.99 25.33 25.89
CA THR A 60 3.05 25.39 24.76
C THR A 60 3.80 25.25 23.43
N ALA A 61 4.88 26.02 23.25
CA ALA A 61 5.72 25.94 22.06
C ALA A 61 6.33 24.55 21.87
N LEU A 62 6.84 23.94 22.96
CA LEU A 62 7.39 22.58 22.93
C LEU A 62 6.32 21.53 22.61
N SER A 63 5.09 21.71 23.09
CA SER A 63 3.96 20.83 22.75
C SER A 63 3.62 20.89 21.26
N LEU A 64 3.60 22.10 20.68
CA LEU A 64 3.41 22.28 19.23
C LEU A 64 4.54 21.62 18.43
N ALA A 65 5.79 21.82 18.86
CA ALA A 65 6.96 21.21 18.23
C ALA A 65 6.89 19.67 18.27
N MET A 66 6.43 19.08 19.38
CA MET A 66 6.20 17.64 19.49
C MET A 66 5.17 17.14 18.48
N MET A 67 4.03 17.84 18.34
CA MET A 67 3.00 17.46 17.37
C MET A 67 3.53 17.51 15.94
N VAL A 68 4.26 18.57 15.58
CA VAL A 68 4.90 18.69 14.26
C VAL A 68 5.90 17.56 14.06
N ALA A 69 6.76 17.27 15.04
CA ALA A 69 7.72 16.18 14.97
C ALA A 69 7.03 14.81 14.80
N ALA A 70 5.93 14.55 15.51
CA ALA A 70 5.16 13.31 15.36
C ALA A 70 4.51 13.17 13.97
N VAL A 71 3.99 14.26 13.41
CA VAL A 71 3.46 14.29 12.04
C VAL A 71 4.57 14.03 11.02
N VAL A 72 5.72 14.70 11.16
CA VAL A 72 6.88 14.50 10.28
C VAL A 72 7.44 13.08 10.40
N PHE A 73 7.50 12.51 11.61
CA PHE A 73 7.82 11.10 11.84
C PHE A 73 6.89 10.21 11.03
N THR A 74 5.57 10.39 11.18
CA THR A 74 4.57 9.55 10.53
C THR A 74 4.66 9.63 9.01
N ILE A 75 4.74 10.84 8.44
CA ILE A 75 4.87 11.06 7.00
C ILE A 75 6.21 10.52 6.48
N GLY A 76 7.31 10.82 7.17
CA GLY A 76 8.65 10.40 6.77
C GLY A 76 8.82 8.87 6.77
N ILE A 77 8.26 8.19 7.78
CA ILE A 77 8.29 6.71 7.84
C ILE A 77 7.39 6.10 6.76
N THR A 78 6.15 6.58 6.60
CA THR A 78 5.19 6.00 5.65
C THR A 78 5.59 6.28 4.20
N VAL A 79 5.71 7.56 3.83
CA VAL A 79 6.03 8.00 2.48
C VAL A 79 7.49 7.70 2.15
N GLY A 80 8.42 8.09 3.02
CA GLY A 80 9.85 7.84 2.81
C GLY A 80 10.17 6.35 2.78
N GLY A 81 9.61 5.56 3.70
CA GLY A 81 9.76 4.10 3.73
C GLY A 81 9.23 3.43 2.46
N GLY A 82 8.02 3.79 2.03
CA GLY A 82 7.43 3.32 0.77
C GLY A 82 8.29 3.67 -0.45
N MET A 83 8.75 4.92 -0.54
CA MET A 83 9.61 5.39 -1.63
C MET A 83 10.98 4.68 -1.66
N VAL A 84 11.61 4.45 -0.50
CA VAL A 84 12.86 3.68 -0.37
C VAL A 84 12.65 2.23 -0.78
N TRP A 85 11.52 1.63 -0.39
CA TRP A 85 11.18 0.27 -0.78
C TRP A 85 11.00 0.13 -2.29
N ILE A 86 10.23 1.02 -2.94
CA ILE A 86 10.08 1.06 -4.40
C ILE A 86 11.45 1.25 -5.07
N HIS A 87 12.27 2.17 -4.56
CA HIS A 87 13.62 2.40 -5.09
C HIS A 87 14.49 1.13 -5.01
N ARG A 88 14.48 0.43 -3.87
CA ARG A 88 15.19 -0.84 -3.69
C ARG A 88 14.68 -1.91 -4.67
N ARG A 89 13.37 -2.00 -4.91
CA ARG A 89 12.80 -2.93 -5.90
C ARG A 89 13.22 -2.61 -7.32
N ARG A 90 13.17 -1.33 -7.74
CA ARG A 90 13.68 -0.88 -9.05
C ARG A 90 15.16 -1.25 -9.21
N LYS A 91 15.99 -0.90 -8.23
CA LYS A 91 17.43 -1.21 -8.24
C LYS A 91 17.68 -2.72 -8.36
N ARG A 92 16.90 -3.54 -7.66
CA ARG A 92 17.00 -5.00 -7.74
C ARG A 92 16.61 -5.53 -9.13
N ALA A 93 15.53 -5.01 -9.73
CA ALA A 93 15.11 -5.41 -11.08
C ALA A 93 16.18 -5.06 -12.12
N LEU A 94 16.70 -3.83 -12.09
CA LEU A 94 17.72 -3.32 -13.03
C LEU A 94 19.09 -4.01 -12.87
N ARG A 95 19.42 -4.50 -11.68
CA ARG A 95 20.66 -5.26 -11.42
C ARG A 95 20.60 -6.69 -11.94
N ARG A 96 19.41 -7.28 -12.00
CA ARG A 96 19.22 -8.69 -12.34
C ARG A 96 18.86 -8.92 -13.80
N ASN A 97 18.22 -7.94 -14.43
CA ASN A 97 17.68 -8.09 -15.77
C ASN A 97 18.33 -7.07 -16.72
N PRO A 98 18.68 -7.48 -17.95
CA PRO A 98 19.05 -6.56 -19.02
C PRO A 98 17.83 -5.73 -19.47
N TRP A 99 18.08 -4.69 -20.28
CA TRP A 99 17.00 -4.06 -21.03
C TRP A 99 16.61 -4.96 -22.19
N THR A 100 15.32 -5.26 -22.30
CA THR A 100 14.74 -5.99 -23.43
C THR A 100 13.70 -5.09 -24.11
N VAL A 101 13.68 -5.06 -25.43
CA VAL A 101 12.68 -4.32 -26.20
C VAL A 101 11.41 -5.17 -26.29
N TRP A 102 10.28 -4.57 -25.93
CA TRP A 102 8.98 -5.21 -25.98
C TRP A 102 8.03 -4.35 -26.82
N PRO A 103 7.39 -4.93 -27.85
CA PRO A 103 6.19 -4.34 -28.42
C PRO A 103 5.10 -4.27 -27.34
N ILE A 104 4.28 -3.22 -27.37
CA ILE A 104 3.28 -2.98 -26.35
C ILE A 104 1.92 -2.56 -26.90
N ASN A 105 0.87 -2.85 -26.12
CA ASN A 105 -0.37 -2.09 -26.17
C ASN A 105 -0.47 -1.16 -24.95
N TYR A 106 -0.83 0.09 -25.20
CA TYR A 106 -1.05 1.09 -24.16
C TYR A 106 -2.54 1.26 -23.87
N ILE A 107 -2.92 1.15 -22.59
CA ILE A 107 -4.32 1.28 -22.13
C ILE A 107 -4.36 2.23 -20.94
N SER A 108 -5.32 3.15 -20.90
CA SER A 108 -5.51 4.08 -19.78
C SER A 108 -6.99 4.24 -19.42
N THR A 109 -7.29 4.33 -18.12
CA THR A 109 -8.65 4.57 -17.59
C THR A 109 -8.74 5.87 -16.80
N GLY A 110 -7.79 6.79 -16.99
CA GLY A 110 -7.69 8.06 -16.26
C GLY A 110 -7.23 7.95 -14.81
N ARG A 111 -7.41 6.78 -14.16
CA ARG A 111 -6.84 6.46 -12.84
C ARG A 111 -5.57 5.62 -12.95
N TYR A 112 -5.54 4.68 -13.89
CA TYR A 112 -4.43 3.75 -14.08
C TYR A 112 -3.95 3.78 -15.53
N GLU A 113 -2.66 3.47 -15.67
CA GLU A 113 -1.94 3.33 -16.92
C GLU A 113 -1.44 1.88 -17.00
N TRP A 114 -1.90 1.12 -17.98
CA TRP A 114 -1.45 -0.23 -18.24
C TRP A 114 -0.56 -0.27 -19.49
N VAL A 115 0.46 -1.10 -19.41
CA VAL A 115 1.33 -1.47 -20.52
C VAL A 115 1.25 -2.97 -20.68
N GLU A 116 0.61 -3.41 -21.76
CA GLU A 116 0.55 -4.82 -22.13
C GLU A 116 1.79 -5.17 -22.95
N LEU A 117 2.61 -6.07 -22.42
CA LEU A 117 3.81 -6.56 -23.09
C LEU A 117 3.42 -7.66 -24.09
N LEU A 118 3.89 -7.53 -25.34
CA LEU A 118 3.58 -8.45 -26.43
C LEU A 118 4.80 -9.28 -26.83
N ASP A 119 4.58 -10.51 -27.24
CA ASP A 119 5.61 -11.36 -27.84
C ASP A 119 5.97 -10.91 -29.28
N PRO A 120 6.97 -11.52 -29.95
CA PRO A 120 7.31 -11.20 -31.33
C PRO A 120 6.16 -11.40 -32.35
N GLN A 121 5.17 -12.23 -32.02
CA GLN A 121 3.95 -12.49 -32.79
C GLN A 121 2.81 -11.54 -32.41
N ARG A 122 3.10 -10.50 -31.62
CA ARG A 122 2.16 -9.51 -31.08
C ARG A 122 1.05 -10.10 -30.21
N GLN A 123 1.27 -11.26 -29.60
CA GLN A 123 0.36 -11.85 -28.63
C GLN A 123 0.64 -11.30 -27.22
N PRO A 124 -0.41 -11.01 -26.43
CA PRO A 124 -0.24 -10.45 -25.10
C PRO A 124 0.35 -11.48 -24.12
N ILE A 125 1.51 -11.16 -23.52
CA ILE A 125 2.13 -11.97 -22.47
C ILE A 125 1.61 -11.55 -21.09
N SER A 126 1.61 -10.24 -20.81
CA SER A 126 1.26 -9.72 -19.50
C SER A 126 0.84 -8.25 -19.56
N ALA A 127 -0.16 -7.87 -18.78
CA ALA A 127 -0.54 -6.47 -18.57
C ALA A 127 0.04 -5.96 -17.26
N LEU A 128 0.89 -4.93 -17.34
CA LEU A 128 1.55 -4.31 -16.20
C LEU A 128 0.92 -2.96 -15.90
N ILE A 129 0.67 -2.68 -14.62
CA ILE A 129 0.29 -1.34 -14.16
C ILE A 129 1.57 -0.52 -13.99
N SER A 130 1.59 0.62 -14.65
CA SER A 130 2.63 1.63 -14.53
C SER A 130 2.37 2.49 -13.29
N SER A 131 3.36 2.55 -12.39
CA SER A 131 3.32 3.38 -11.18
C SER A 131 3.53 4.85 -11.55
N THR A 132 2.44 5.47 -12.02
CA THR A 132 2.40 6.81 -12.58
C THR A 132 1.43 7.69 -11.78
N TRP A 133 1.84 8.94 -11.48
CA TRP A 133 0.94 9.92 -10.88
C TRP A 133 -0.15 10.32 -11.89
N ARG A 134 -1.35 10.67 -11.43
CA ARG A 134 -2.47 11.06 -12.31
C ARG A 134 -2.08 12.15 -13.32
N LYS A 135 -1.27 13.14 -12.90
CA LYS A 135 -0.76 14.23 -13.75
C LYS A 135 0.34 13.83 -14.74
N ASP A 136 0.86 12.61 -14.63
CA ASP A 136 1.97 12.09 -15.43
C ASP A 136 1.55 10.90 -16.31
N ILE A 137 0.25 10.53 -16.31
CA ILE A 137 -0.32 9.52 -17.22
C ILE A 137 -0.11 9.99 -18.67
N GLY A 138 0.33 9.08 -19.54
CA GLY A 138 0.60 9.39 -20.95
C GLY A 138 1.97 10.04 -21.21
N LYS A 139 2.69 10.50 -20.17
CA LYS A 139 3.94 11.24 -20.36
C LYS A 139 5.15 10.38 -20.70
N LEU A 140 5.18 9.11 -20.27
CA LEU A 140 6.28 8.18 -20.57
C LEU A 140 5.91 7.26 -21.73
N VAL A 141 4.77 6.59 -21.56
CA VAL A 141 4.15 5.70 -22.53
C VAL A 141 2.79 6.31 -22.83
N GLY A 142 2.43 6.43 -24.11
CA GLY A 142 1.15 6.95 -24.56
C GLY A 142 0.59 6.14 -25.72
N HIS A 143 -0.50 6.60 -26.32
CA HIS A 143 -1.17 5.91 -27.42
C HIS A 143 -0.28 5.76 -28.67
N GLU A 144 0.70 6.65 -28.85
CA GLU A 144 1.66 6.58 -29.96
C GLU A 144 2.86 5.67 -29.67
N THR A 145 3.01 5.20 -28.42
CA THR A 145 4.15 4.37 -28.03
C THR A 145 3.87 2.90 -28.37
N THR A 146 4.57 2.38 -29.37
CA THR A 146 4.43 0.99 -29.84
C THR A 146 5.41 0.03 -29.18
N GLU A 147 6.52 0.53 -28.65
CA GLU A 147 7.58 -0.27 -28.03
C GLU A 147 8.15 0.41 -26.78
N VAL A 148 8.58 -0.40 -25.82
CA VAL A 148 9.27 0.06 -24.62
C VAL A 148 10.47 -0.82 -24.29
N TRP A 149 11.39 -0.29 -23.51
CA TRP A 149 12.42 -1.08 -22.87
C TRP A 149 11.91 -1.54 -21.50
N PHE A 150 11.94 -2.85 -21.26
CA PHE A 150 11.53 -3.45 -20.00
C PHE A 150 12.69 -4.22 -19.37
N ALA A 151 12.88 -4.06 -18.06
CA ALA A 151 13.84 -4.80 -17.27
C ALA A 151 13.15 -5.36 -16.01
N GLY A 152 12.83 -6.66 -16.02
CA GLY A 152 12.12 -7.32 -14.93
C GLY A 152 11.54 -8.67 -15.33
N ASP A 153 10.64 -9.17 -14.49
CA ASP A 153 9.85 -10.37 -14.75
C ASP A 153 8.43 -9.93 -15.18
N PRO A 154 8.00 -10.20 -16.43
CA PRO A 154 6.68 -9.79 -16.95
C PRO A 154 5.50 -10.27 -16.09
N GLN A 155 5.65 -11.37 -15.36
CA GLN A 155 4.58 -11.92 -14.52
C GLN A 155 4.61 -11.39 -13.08
N LYS A 156 5.59 -10.56 -12.73
CA LYS A 156 5.73 -10.02 -11.37
C LYS A 156 5.85 -8.50 -11.37
N TYR A 157 7.01 -7.99 -11.77
CA TYR A 157 7.32 -6.57 -11.78
C TYR A 157 8.63 -6.29 -12.50
N GLY A 158 8.79 -5.05 -12.92
CA GLY A 158 10.01 -4.56 -13.52
C GLY A 158 10.09 -3.04 -13.56
N VAL A 159 10.92 -2.57 -14.46
CA VAL A 159 11.06 -1.14 -14.79
C VAL A 159 10.81 -0.98 -16.28
N ILE A 160 9.99 -0.02 -16.64
CA ILE A 160 9.73 0.41 -18.02
C ILE A 160 10.52 1.70 -18.26
N SER A 161 11.09 1.83 -19.46
CA SER A 161 11.70 3.04 -19.97
C SER A 161 11.42 3.19 -21.45
N ARG A 162 11.50 4.43 -21.94
CA ARG A 162 11.72 4.69 -23.36
C ARG A 162 13.08 4.12 -23.80
N PRO A 163 13.27 3.91 -25.12
CA PRO A 163 14.58 3.63 -25.68
C PRO A 163 15.64 4.58 -25.13
N GLY A 164 16.77 4.02 -24.70
CA GLY A 164 17.87 4.77 -24.07
C GLY A 164 17.91 4.69 -22.53
N GLY A 165 16.86 4.21 -21.85
CA GLY A 165 16.95 3.82 -20.44
C GLY A 165 17.02 4.97 -19.42
N GLY A 166 16.72 6.21 -19.81
CA GLY A 166 16.79 7.40 -18.95
C GLY A 166 15.53 7.65 -18.11
N ASP A 167 14.35 7.32 -18.64
CA ASP A 167 13.07 7.62 -18.02
C ASP A 167 12.47 6.40 -17.34
N LEU A 168 12.80 6.20 -16.06
CA LEU A 168 12.48 4.96 -15.35
C LEU A 168 11.12 5.00 -14.64
N ARG A 169 10.19 4.14 -15.05
CA ARG A 169 8.93 3.90 -14.33
C ARG A 169 8.87 2.50 -13.75
N TYR A 170 8.37 2.39 -12.53
CA TYR A 170 8.11 1.08 -11.95
C TYR A 170 6.83 0.52 -12.55
N ALA A 171 6.84 -0.75 -12.94
CA ALA A 171 5.68 -1.44 -13.46
C ALA A 171 5.50 -2.78 -12.75
N TYR A 172 4.27 -3.17 -12.47
CA TYR A 172 3.96 -4.39 -11.74
C TYR A 172 2.72 -5.10 -12.30
N TYR A 173 2.73 -6.42 -12.21
CA TYR A 173 1.58 -7.24 -12.58
C TYR A 173 0.56 -7.24 -11.44
N SER A 174 -0.73 -7.13 -11.77
CA SER A 174 -1.82 -7.14 -10.79
C SER A 174 -2.93 -8.11 -11.19
N PRO A 175 -3.04 -9.29 -10.56
CA PRO A 175 -4.10 -10.25 -10.90
C PRO A 175 -5.50 -9.68 -10.68
N SER A 176 -5.68 -8.82 -9.67
CA SER A 176 -6.95 -8.17 -9.34
C SER A 176 -7.34 -6.99 -10.26
N ARG A 177 -6.40 -6.49 -11.07
CA ARG A 177 -6.57 -5.26 -11.85
C ARG A 177 -6.05 -5.47 -13.27
N GLN A 178 -6.74 -6.36 -13.97
CA GLN A 178 -6.50 -6.57 -15.39
C GLN A 178 -6.99 -5.35 -16.19
N PRO A 179 -6.34 -5.01 -17.31
CA PRO A 179 -6.84 -3.97 -18.19
C PRO A 179 -8.23 -4.37 -18.71
N PRO A 180 -9.11 -3.39 -18.98
CA PRO A 180 -10.38 -3.68 -19.63
C PRO A 180 -10.13 -4.34 -20.99
N ARG A 181 -10.67 -5.55 -21.18
CA ARG A 181 -10.63 -6.25 -22.47
C ARG A 181 -11.83 -5.81 -23.31
N PHE A 182 -11.57 -5.19 -24.45
CA PHE A 182 -12.60 -4.87 -25.43
C PHE A 182 -12.91 -6.13 -26.22
N THR A 183 -14.08 -6.72 -25.97
CA THR A 183 -14.62 -7.75 -26.88
C THR A 183 -15.60 -7.04 -27.80
N PHE A 184 -15.19 -6.79 -29.05
CA PHE A 184 -16.13 -6.39 -30.08
C PHE A 184 -17.06 -7.58 -30.35
N ARG A 185 -18.32 -7.45 -29.94
CA ARG A 185 -19.35 -8.45 -30.22
C ARG A 185 -19.71 -8.32 -31.69
N ALA A 186 -19.24 -9.25 -32.52
CA ALA A 186 -19.78 -9.38 -33.88
C ALA A 186 -21.28 -9.68 -33.76
N PRO A 187 -22.17 -8.93 -34.43
CA PRO A 187 -23.59 -9.25 -34.42
C PRO A 187 -23.78 -10.61 -35.11
N GLY A 188 -24.17 -11.65 -34.36
CA GLY A 188 -24.60 -12.92 -34.96
C GLY A 188 -24.15 -14.24 -34.32
N ARG A 189 -23.40 -14.26 -33.20
CA ARG A 189 -23.15 -15.54 -32.49
C ARG A 189 -23.43 -15.42 -30.99
N GLU A 190 -24.71 -15.53 -30.65
CA GLU A 190 -25.12 -16.01 -29.32
C GLU A 190 -24.86 -17.51 -29.23
N ARG A 191 -23.65 -17.90 -28.81
CA ARG A 191 -23.44 -19.23 -28.24
C ARG A 191 -22.50 -19.16 -27.04
N GLU A 192 -23.12 -19.25 -25.86
CA GLU A 192 -22.63 -19.94 -24.66
C GLU A 192 -21.22 -19.62 -24.14
N GLN A 193 -20.79 -18.37 -24.11
CA GLN A 193 -19.67 -17.97 -23.23
C GLN A 193 -20.10 -16.89 -22.23
N ARG A 194 -19.90 -17.22 -20.94
CA ARG A 194 -20.38 -16.47 -19.77
C ARG A 194 -19.76 -15.05 -19.76
N PRO A 195 -20.57 -14.00 -19.48
CA PRO A 195 -20.20 -12.61 -19.76
C PRO A 195 -19.38 -11.99 -18.61
N SER A 196 -18.23 -11.42 -18.94
CA SER A 196 -17.67 -10.29 -18.19
C SER A 196 -17.03 -9.31 -19.18
N GLY A 197 -17.67 -8.18 -19.47
CA GLY A 197 -17.19 -7.22 -20.45
C GLY A 197 -17.73 -5.81 -20.22
N TYR A 198 -17.00 -4.81 -20.72
CA TYR A 198 -17.46 -3.43 -20.78
C TYR A 198 -18.10 -3.16 -22.14
N VAL A 199 -19.19 -2.41 -22.17
CA VAL A 199 -19.84 -1.93 -23.39
C VAL A 199 -19.69 -0.42 -23.47
N MET A 200 -19.48 0.07 -24.69
CA MET A 200 -19.50 1.50 -24.97
C MET A 200 -20.96 1.93 -25.07
N ALA A 201 -21.41 2.76 -24.13
CA ALA A 201 -22.74 3.34 -24.11
C ALA A 201 -22.64 4.84 -24.36
N GLU A 202 -23.44 5.37 -25.28
CA GLU A 202 -23.53 6.80 -25.48
C GLU A 202 -24.43 7.41 -24.41
N ARG A 203 -23.88 8.33 -23.59
CA ARG A 203 -24.63 9.07 -22.58
C ARG A 203 -24.34 10.55 -22.72
N ASN A 204 -25.37 11.34 -23.00
CA ASN A 204 -25.28 12.78 -23.20
C ASN A 204 -24.26 13.20 -24.29
N GLY A 205 -24.28 12.51 -25.45
CA GLY A 205 -23.36 12.79 -26.57
C GLY A 205 -21.89 12.47 -26.28
N ARG A 206 -21.61 11.76 -25.17
CA ARG A 206 -20.28 11.22 -24.86
C ARG A 206 -20.35 9.71 -24.81
N MET A 207 -19.40 9.07 -25.47
CA MET A 207 -19.18 7.63 -25.35
C MET A 207 -18.58 7.35 -23.97
N VAL A 208 -19.35 6.71 -23.09
CA VAL A 208 -18.94 6.29 -21.75
C VAL A 208 -18.92 4.76 -21.68
N MET A 209 -17.90 4.20 -21.03
CA MET A 209 -17.84 2.76 -20.80
C MET A 209 -18.75 2.38 -19.63
N GLU A 210 -19.69 1.48 -19.88
CA GLU A 210 -20.55 0.88 -18.87
C GLU A 210 -20.22 -0.62 -18.74
N GLN A 211 -20.09 -1.11 -17.51
CA GLN A 211 -19.75 -2.50 -17.25
C GLN A 211 -21.01 -3.36 -17.38
N THR A 212 -21.14 -4.12 -18.47
CA THR A 212 -22.30 -4.99 -18.69
C THR A 212 -22.09 -6.34 -18.03
N GLY A 213 -22.87 -6.61 -16.98
CA GLY A 213 -23.04 -7.96 -16.45
C GLY A 213 -21.86 -8.49 -15.63
N ARG A 214 -22.21 -9.14 -14.52
CA ARG A 214 -21.39 -9.80 -13.49
C ARG A 214 -19.87 -9.79 -13.71
N ALA A 215 -19.18 -9.13 -12.78
CA ALA A 215 -17.73 -9.10 -12.64
C ALA A 215 -17.07 -10.45 -13.00
N ALA A 216 -15.96 -10.38 -13.74
CA ALA A 216 -15.06 -11.51 -13.97
C ALA A 216 -14.90 -12.33 -12.68
N PRO A 217 -14.80 -13.68 -12.74
CA PRO A 217 -14.73 -14.50 -11.54
C PRO A 217 -13.62 -13.95 -10.65
N GLU A 218 -14.05 -13.32 -9.56
CA GLU A 218 -13.17 -12.68 -8.60
C GLU A 218 -12.19 -13.77 -8.17
N SER A 219 -10.89 -13.56 -8.41
CA SER A 219 -9.84 -14.49 -7.96
C SER A 219 -10.19 -14.89 -6.53
N ILE A 220 -10.49 -16.18 -6.29
CA ILE A 220 -11.16 -16.63 -5.07
C ILE A 220 -10.39 -16.07 -3.88
N ARG A 221 -10.96 -15.03 -3.27
CA ARG A 221 -10.32 -14.32 -2.18
C ARG A 221 -10.48 -15.20 -0.96
N HIS A 222 -9.38 -15.77 -0.48
CA HIS A 222 -9.40 -16.68 0.65
C HIS A 222 -10.05 -16.00 1.86
N GLY A 223 -11.09 -16.61 2.41
CA GLY A 223 -11.83 -16.06 3.55
C GLY A 223 -12.77 -14.91 3.19
N SER A 224 -13.09 -14.70 1.91
CA SER A 224 -14.19 -13.85 1.45
C SER A 224 -15.54 -14.45 1.81
N ARG A 225 -16.59 -13.61 1.94
CA ARG A 225 -17.94 -14.01 2.42
C ARG A 225 -18.50 -15.24 1.68
N SER A 226 -18.20 -15.37 0.40
CA SER A 226 -18.65 -16.44 -0.50
C SER A 226 -17.69 -17.62 -0.62
N ASP A 227 -16.55 -17.62 0.09
CA ASP A 227 -15.56 -18.70 0.01
C ASP A 227 -16.07 -19.96 0.74
N PRO A 228 -16.38 -21.05 0.00
CA PRO A 228 -16.95 -22.27 0.58
C PRO A 228 -15.97 -23.00 1.50
N ASN A 229 -14.66 -22.72 1.40
CA ASN A 229 -13.65 -23.32 2.28
C ASN A 229 -13.73 -22.78 3.72
N TYR A 230 -14.43 -21.66 3.95
CA TYR A 230 -14.59 -21.03 5.26
C TYR A 230 -16.06 -20.74 5.57
N PRO A 231 -16.87 -21.78 5.87
CA PRO A 231 -18.33 -21.68 5.94
C PRO A 231 -18.87 -20.95 7.18
N SER A 232 -18.05 -20.71 8.21
CA SER A 232 -18.55 -20.15 9.47
C SER A 232 -19.03 -18.68 9.33
N PRO A 233 -20.22 -18.33 9.89
CA PRO A 233 -20.63 -16.95 10.06
C PRO A 233 -19.62 -16.18 10.90
N ARG A 234 -19.10 -15.09 10.34
CA ARG A 234 -17.93 -14.38 10.90
C ARG A 234 -18.08 -12.88 10.99
N MET A 235 -19.15 -12.29 10.46
CA MET A 235 -19.30 -10.83 10.49
C MET A 235 -19.37 -10.31 11.93
N VAL A 236 -20.25 -10.88 12.75
CA VAL A 236 -20.37 -10.53 14.17
C VAL A 236 -19.03 -10.72 14.89
N ARG A 237 -18.41 -11.90 14.76
CA ARG A 237 -17.08 -12.18 15.36
C ARG A 237 -16.01 -11.17 14.94
N ARG A 238 -15.97 -10.79 13.66
CA ARG A 238 -15.01 -9.82 13.12
C ARG A 238 -15.25 -8.42 13.69
N VAL A 239 -16.51 -7.99 13.76
CA VAL A 239 -16.89 -6.69 14.32
C VAL A 239 -16.58 -6.66 15.81
N SER A 240 -16.97 -7.69 16.57
CA SER A 240 -16.67 -7.78 18.00
C SER A 240 -15.17 -7.83 18.28
N ALA A 241 -14.40 -8.59 17.49
CA ALA A 241 -12.95 -8.61 17.59
C ALA A 241 -12.32 -7.24 17.31
N PHE A 242 -12.81 -6.52 16.30
CA PHE A 242 -12.35 -5.18 15.97
C PHE A 242 -12.68 -4.18 17.08
N VAL A 243 -13.91 -4.20 17.60
CA VAL A 243 -14.32 -3.31 18.70
C VAL A 243 -13.48 -3.58 19.94
N LEU A 244 -13.19 -4.85 20.25
CA LEU A 244 -12.33 -5.21 21.36
C LEU A 244 -10.88 -4.74 21.17
N ASP A 245 -10.27 -5.02 20.01
CA ASP A 245 -8.92 -4.52 19.66
C ASP A 245 -8.87 -2.99 19.80
N ALA A 246 -9.84 -2.27 19.22
CA ALA A 246 -9.91 -0.81 19.26
C ALA A 246 -10.09 -0.27 20.69
N THR A 247 -10.91 -0.94 21.51
CA THR A 247 -11.12 -0.58 22.92
C THR A 247 -9.84 -0.77 23.73
N ILE A 248 -9.11 -1.87 23.52
CA ILE A 248 -7.82 -2.12 24.17
C ILE A 248 -6.80 -1.05 23.77
N HIS A 249 -6.70 -0.74 22.46
CA HIS A 249 -5.78 0.30 21.99
C HIS A 249 -6.14 1.67 22.58
N LEU A 250 -7.44 1.99 22.65
CA LEU A 250 -7.92 3.24 23.25
C LEU A 250 -7.63 3.29 24.75
N ALA A 251 -7.85 2.20 25.47
CA ALA A 251 -7.53 2.09 26.89
C ALA A 251 -6.03 2.29 27.14
N CYS A 252 -5.16 1.69 26.32
CA CYS A 252 -3.71 1.92 26.38
C CYS A 252 -3.36 3.39 26.10
N GLY A 253 -3.98 4.00 25.10
CA GLY A 253 -3.84 5.42 24.79
C GLY A 253 -4.24 6.31 25.97
N VAL A 254 -5.45 6.14 26.48
CA VAL A 254 -5.96 6.91 27.63
C VAL A 254 -5.09 6.68 28.85
N THR A 255 -4.66 5.45 29.13
CA THR A 255 -3.77 5.14 30.25
C THR A 255 -2.43 5.88 30.11
N LEU A 256 -1.81 5.84 28.93
CA LEU A 256 -0.59 6.62 28.69
C LEU A 256 -0.84 8.11 28.85
N GLY A 257 -1.95 8.62 28.30
CA GLY A 257 -2.36 10.01 28.44
C GLY A 257 -2.54 10.42 29.90
N VAL A 258 -3.18 9.59 30.72
CA VAL A 258 -3.40 9.86 32.15
C VAL A 258 -2.08 9.82 32.92
N LEU A 259 -1.29 8.75 32.75
CA LEU A 259 -0.08 8.51 33.54
C LEU A 259 1.07 9.46 33.18
N ALA A 260 1.16 9.88 31.91
CA ALA A 260 2.23 10.75 31.43
C ALA A 260 1.80 12.20 31.21
N SER A 261 0.57 12.59 31.56
CA SER A 261 0.15 13.99 31.54
C SER A 261 0.42 14.65 32.89
N PRO A 262 1.35 15.62 32.96
CA PRO A 262 1.73 16.26 34.24
C PRO A 262 0.61 17.09 34.88
N HIS A 263 -0.42 17.44 34.10
CA HIS A 263 -1.54 18.26 34.57
C HIS A 263 -2.86 17.48 34.65
N PHE A 264 -2.82 16.15 34.52
CA PHE A 264 -4.05 15.37 34.57
C PHE A 264 -4.69 15.45 35.95
N SER A 265 -5.94 15.90 36.01
CA SER A 265 -6.69 16.06 37.25
C SER A 265 -7.86 15.08 37.32
N THR A 266 -7.78 14.12 38.26
CA THR A 266 -8.88 13.19 38.55
C THR A 266 -10.09 13.90 39.15
N ALA A 267 -9.88 15.01 39.87
CA ALA A 267 -10.94 15.84 40.40
C ALA A 267 -11.71 16.56 39.27
N ALA A 268 -11.00 17.13 38.29
CA ALA A 268 -11.61 17.74 37.11
C ALA A 268 -12.40 16.72 36.28
N LEU A 269 -11.86 15.50 36.11
CA LEU A 269 -12.59 14.40 35.44
C LEU A 269 -13.92 14.08 36.14
N ARG A 270 -13.93 13.99 37.48
CA ARG A 270 -15.15 13.72 38.26
C ARG A 270 -16.14 14.87 38.22
N ALA A 271 -15.64 16.11 38.20
CA ALA A 271 -16.45 17.32 38.08
C ALA A 271 -16.97 17.57 36.66
N GLY A 272 -16.53 16.79 35.66
CA GLY A 272 -16.87 17.01 34.25
C GLY A 272 -16.19 18.25 33.65
N ASP A 273 -15.19 18.81 34.32
CA ASP A 273 -14.46 20.00 33.90
C ASP A 273 -13.40 19.64 32.85
N ARG A 274 -13.78 19.78 31.58
CA ARG A 274 -12.92 19.44 30.44
C ARG A 274 -11.77 20.41 30.26
N GLU A 275 -11.91 21.66 30.68
CA GLU A 275 -10.89 22.70 30.52
C GLU A 275 -9.70 22.42 31.44
N HIS A 276 -9.97 21.93 32.65
CA HIS A 276 -8.95 21.62 33.65
C HIS A 276 -8.58 20.13 33.72
N LEU A 277 -9.08 19.31 32.79
CA LEU A 277 -8.80 17.88 32.77
C LEU A 277 -7.29 17.60 32.60
N GLY A 278 -6.58 18.46 31.87
CA GLY A 278 -5.13 18.37 31.65
C GLY A 278 -4.67 17.11 30.91
N LEU A 279 -5.59 16.42 30.22
CA LEU A 279 -5.29 15.23 29.42
C LEU A 279 -4.57 15.60 28.13
N ASN A 280 -3.35 15.11 27.95
CA ASN A 280 -2.59 15.30 26.73
C ASN A 280 -3.05 14.34 25.63
N ILE A 281 -3.89 14.84 24.72
CA ILE A 281 -4.43 14.08 23.58
C ILE A 281 -3.33 13.52 22.68
N GLY A 282 -2.19 14.21 22.54
CA GLY A 282 -1.06 13.72 21.74
C GLY A 282 -0.49 12.41 22.31
N LEU A 283 -0.37 12.31 23.64
CA LEU A 283 0.06 11.07 24.31
C LEU A 283 -1.00 9.98 24.20
N VAL A 284 -2.28 10.32 24.22
CA VAL A 284 -3.38 9.36 23.98
C VAL A 284 -3.28 8.75 22.59
N VAL A 285 -3.11 9.59 21.55
CA VAL A 285 -2.96 9.12 20.17
C VAL A 285 -1.70 8.28 20.00
N LEU A 286 -0.57 8.69 20.60
CA LEU A 286 0.68 7.95 20.55
C LEU A 286 0.53 6.55 21.19
N GLY A 287 -0.07 6.47 22.38
CA GLY A 287 -0.30 5.20 23.08
C GLY A 287 -1.25 4.29 22.32
N TRP A 288 -2.29 4.85 21.70
CA TRP A 288 -3.21 4.13 20.82
C TRP A 288 -2.48 3.54 19.60
N LEU A 289 -1.67 4.36 18.90
CA LEU A 289 -0.89 3.92 17.74
C LEU A 289 0.14 2.84 18.12
N ALA A 290 0.86 3.02 19.24
CA ALA A 290 1.85 2.07 19.71
C ALA A 290 1.21 0.72 20.09
N ALA A 291 0.10 0.73 20.83
CA ALA A 291 -0.64 -0.47 21.18
C ALA A 291 -1.17 -1.19 19.91
N SER A 292 -1.70 -0.42 18.96
CA SER A 292 -2.15 -0.94 17.66
C SER A 292 -1.02 -1.58 16.85
N LEU A 293 0.16 -0.96 16.84
CA LEU A 293 1.35 -1.52 16.17
C LEU A 293 1.77 -2.84 16.82
N VAL A 294 1.88 -2.88 18.15
CA VAL A 294 2.29 -4.08 18.88
C VAL A 294 1.29 -5.21 18.63
N ASP A 295 0.00 -4.96 18.78
CA ASP A 295 -1.04 -5.99 18.60
C ASP A 295 -1.16 -6.46 17.14
N ARG A 296 -1.29 -5.54 16.19
CA ARG A 296 -1.57 -5.87 14.78
C ARG A 296 -0.33 -6.27 13.97
N VAL A 297 0.87 -5.93 14.44
CA VAL A 297 2.12 -6.25 13.73
C VAL A 297 2.95 -7.26 14.51
N VAL A 298 3.27 -7.00 15.77
CA VAL A 298 4.18 -7.86 16.54
C VAL A 298 3.47 -9.13 17.00
N ILE A 299 2.41 -9.00 17.79
CA ILE A 299 1.64 -10.14 18.32
C ILE A 299 1.05 -10.95 17.17
N GLN A 300 0.41 -10.29 16.21
CA GLN A 300 -0.18 -10.97 15.06
C GLN A 300 0.87 -11.64 14.16
N ALA A 301 2.13 -11.20 14.11
CA ALA A 301 3.17 -11.93 13.36
C ALA A 301 3.54 -13.25 14.03
N VAL A 302 3.57 -13.29 15.37
CA VAL A 302 3.98 -14.45 16.16
C VAL A 302 2.83 -15.44 16.33
N VAL A 303 1.64 -14.95 16.69
CA VAL A 303 0.47 -15.78 17.07
C VAL A 303 -0.53 -15.93 15.91
N HIS A 304 -0.29 -15.22 14.80
CA HIS A 304 -1.17 -15.20 13.62
C HIS A 304 -2.58 -14.63 13.88
N THR A 305 -2.76 -13.95 15.01
CA THR A 305 -4.00 -13.28 15.41
C THR A 305 -3.70 -12.09 16.31
N THR A 306 -4.59 -11.09 16.31
CA THR A 306 -4.63 -10.06 17.36
C THR A 306 -5.30 -10.60 18.61
N VAL A 307 -5.20 -9.84 19.71
CA VAL A 307 -5.84 -10.17 21.00
C VAL A 307 -7.34 -10.40 20.83
N GLY A 308 -8.08 -9.45 20.26
CA GLY A 308 -9.51 -9.57 20.07
C GLY A 308 -9.88 -10.68 19.11
N LYS A 309 -9.17 -10.84 18.00
CA LYS A 309 -9.42 -11.95 17.07
C LYS A 309 -9.22 -13.31 17.74
N SER A 310 -8.24 -13.44 18.63
CA SER A 310 -7.99 -14.70 19.36
C SER A 310 -9.17 -15.08 20.23
N LEU A 311 -9.75 -14.13 20.96
CA LEU A 311 -10.90 -14.34 21.86
C LEU A 311 -12.17 -14.74 21.09
N PHE A 312 -12.37 -14.24 19.87
CA PHE A 312 -13.49 -14.63 19.02
C PHE A 312 -13.20 -15.85 18.12
N GLY A 313 -12.05 -16.52 18.33
CA GLY A 313 -11.65 -17.72 17.59
C GLY A 313 -11.32 -17.45 16.12
N LEU A 314 -10.85 -16.25 15.81
CA LEU A 314 -10.46 -15.80 14.48
C LEU A 314 -8.94 -15.76 14.32
N VAL A 315 -8.49 -15.90 13.08
CA VAL A 315 -7.09 -15.77 12.66
C VAL A 315 -7.03 -15.02 11.34
N ALA A 316 -5.96 -14.27 11.13
CA ALA A 316 -5.80 -13.45 9.93
C ALA A 316 -5.07 -14.22 8.83
N LEU A 317 -5.70 -14.31 7.67
CA LEU A 317 -5.12 -14.91 6.47
C LEU A 317 -4.88 -13.86 5.41
N ARG A 318 -3.88 -14.15 4.57
CA ARG A 318 -3.66 -13.39 3.36
C ARG A 318 -4.72 -13.77 2.32
N PRO A 319 -5.41 -12.79 1.71
CA PRO A 319 -6.50 -13.04 0.77
C PRO A 319 -6.05 -13.75 -0.52
N ASP A 320 -4.78 -13.62 -0.89
CA ASP A 320 -4.19 -14.13 -2.13
C ASP A 320 -3.69 -15.58 -2.02
N THR A 321 -3.20 -15.96 -0.83
CA THR A 321 -2.48 -17.22 -0.64
C THR A 321 -3.11 -18.13 0.41
N GLY A 322 -4.08 -17.63 1.19
CA GLY A 322 -4.68 -18.35 2.31
C GLY A 322 -3.70 -18.63 3.46
N ARG A 323 -2.46 -18.15 3.38
CA ARG A 323 -1.42 -18.36 4.39
C ARG A 323 -1.40 -17.21 5.41
N TYR A 324 -0.78 -17.45 6.56
CA TYR A 324 -0.53 -16.39 7.53
C TYR A 324 0.33 -15.25 6.95
N PRO A 325 0.05 -14.00 7.34
CA PRO A 325 0.83 -12.84 6.92
C PRO A 325 2.17 -12.80 7.66
N SER A 326 3.25 -12.43 6.94
CA SER A 326 4.55 -12.20 7.57
C SER A 326 4.60 -10.86 8.30
N PHE A 327 5.56 -10.68 9.21
CA PHE A 327 5.79 -9.42 9.93
C PHE A 327 5.87 -8.21 8.98
N GLY A 328 6.70 -8.30 7.94
CA GLY A 328 6.86 -7.21 6.97
C GLY A 328 5.57 -6.90 6.21
N ARG A 329 4.71 -7.90 6.00
CA ARG A 329 3.38 -7.69 5.40
C ARG A 329 2.44 -6.99 6.36
N LEU A 330 2.39 -7.41 7.62
CA LEU A 330 1.58 -6.79 8.67
C LEU A 330 1.98 -5.34 8.90
N LEU A 331 3.27 -5.04 8.95
CA LEU A 331 3.77 -3.67 9.08
C LEU A 331 3.32 -2.79 7.91
N ALA A 332 3.40 -3.31 6.68
CA ALA A 332 2.94 -2.58 5.50
C ALA A 332 1.42 -2.31 5.53
N ILE A 333 0.64 -3.25 6.07
CA ILE A 333 -0.81 -3.11 6.27
C ILE A 333 -1.12 -2.08 7.34
N TRP A 334 -0.44 -2.14 8.48
CA TRP A 334 -0.62 -1.18 9.55
C TRP A 334 -0.27 0.25 9.10
N LEU A 335 0.85 0.42 8.40
CA LEU A 335 1.23 1.72 7.82
C LEU A 335 0.19 2.20 6.81
N PHE A 336 -0.37 1.30 5.99
CA PHE A 336 -1.44 1.64 5.08
C PHE A 336 -2.72 2.07 5.81
N ASP A 337 -3.13 1.37 6.86
CA ASP A 337 -4.34 1.69 7.63
C ASP A 337 -4.21 3.01 8.41
N VAL A 338 -3.01 3.35 8.88
CA VAL A 338 -2.72 4.67 9.49
C VAL A 338 -2.73 5.77 8.42
N TYR A 339 -2.19 5.47 7.24
CA TYR A 339 -2.14 6.41 6.12
C TYR A 339 -3.50 6.65 5.45
N LEU A 340 -4.36 5.63 5.36
CA LEU A 340 -5.61 5.68 4.59
C LEU A 340 -6.55 6.82 5.03
N PRO A 341 -6.83 7.06 6.32
CA PRO A 341 -7.62 8.21 6.77
C PRO A 341 -6.97 9.55 6.37
N LEU A 342 -5.64 9.67 6.47
CA LEU A 342 -4.91 10.88 6.08
C LEU A 342 -4.95 11.11 4.55
N ALA A 343 -4.95 10.03 3.78
CA ALA A 343 -5.00 10.03 2.32
C ALA A 343 -6.42 10.14 1.73
N ILE A 344 -7.46 9.93 2.54
CA ILE A 344 -8.85 10.29 2.18
C ILE A 344 -9.03 11.81 2.32
N ILE A 345 -8.34 12.43 3.28
CA ILE A 345 -8.40 13.88 3.52
C ILE A 345 -7.50 14.66 2.56
N GLY A 346 -6.35 14.12 2.14
CA GLY A 346 -5.49 14.70 1.11
C GLY A 346 -5.32 13.74 -0.08
N ASN A 347 -5.35 14.22 -1.33
CA ASN A 347 -5.27 13.45 -2.60
C ASN A 347 -4.01 12.55 -2.75
N GLY A 348 -3.75 11.63 -1.83
CA GLY A 348 -2.53 10.86 -1.67
C GLY A 348 -2.53 9.55 -2.46
N ILE A 349 -1.33 9.05 -2.79
CA ILE A 349 -1.14 7.75 -3.42
C ILE A 349 -1.35 6.64 -2.40
N GLY A 350 -2.41 5.85 -2.60
CA GLY A 350 -2.56 4.55 -1.96
C GLY A 350 -1.65 3.50 -2.61
N PRO A 351 -1.30 2.42 -1.89
CA PRO A 351 -0.48 1.34 -2.40
C PRO A 351 -1.17 0.58 -3.54
N ASP A 352 -0.36 -0.15 -4.29
CA ASP A 352 -0.71 -0.82 -5.54
C ASP A 352 -1.92 -1.78 -5.47
N HIS A 353 -2.24 -2.33 -4.29
CA HIS A 353 -3.36 -3.27 -4.06
C HIS A 353 -4.04 -3.11 -2.67
N PRO A 354 -4.80 -2.03 -2.37
CA PRO A 354 -5.58 -1.87 -1.14
C PRO A 354 -6.31 -3.15 -0.72
N GLU A 355 -6.90 -3.89 -1.66
CA GLU A 355 -7.55 -5.19 -1.46
C GLU A 355 -6.66 -6.25 -0.77
N HIS A 356 -5.35 -6.25 -1.05
CA HIS A 356 -4.41 -7.16 -0.40
C HIS A 356 -3.94 -6.65 0.96
N TYR A 357 -4.19 -5.38 1.28
CA TYR A 357 -3.93 -4.85 2.62
C TYR A 357 -5.10 -5.13 3.57
N PHE A 358 -6.28 -5.46 3.05
CA PHE A 358 -7.39 -5.97 3.84
C PHE A 358 -7.27 -7.49 4.09
N LEU A 359 -6.64 -7.85 5.21
CA LEU A 359 -6.58 -9.23 5.68
C LEU A 359 -7.98 -9.80 5.89
N THR A 360 -8.17 -11.06 5.56
CA THR A 360 -9.39 -11.79 5.82
C THR A 360 -9.27 -12.53 7.14
N ALA A 361 -10.18 -12.28 8.07
CA ALA A 361 -10.23 -12.99 9.34
C ALA A 361 -11.14 -14.21 9.23
N VAL A 362 -10.59 -15.42 9.32
CA VAL A 362 -11.38 -16.67 9.27
C VAL A 362 -11.42 -17.32 10.63
N ARG A 363 -12.36 -18.24 10.87
CA ARG A 363 -12.38 -19.00 12.11
C ARG A 363 -11.18 -19.94 12.14
N ARG A 364 -10.45 -20.00 13.25
CA ARG A 364 -9.27 -20.87 13.42
C ARG A 364 -9.59 -22.32 13.10
N ARG A 365 -10.79 -22.79 13.47
CA ARG A 365 -11.27 -24.17 13.20
C ARG A 365 -11.54 -24.47 11.72
N ASP A 366 -11.69 -23.45 10.88
CA ASP A 366 -11.99 -23.63 9.46
C ASP A 366 -10.69 -23.72 8.63
N ILE A 367 -9.52 -23.52 9.24
CA ILE A 367 -8.23 -23.75 8.59
C ILE A 367 -7.97 -25.25 8.59
N ARG A 368 -7.94 -25.84 7.40
CA ARG A 368 -7.45 -27.21 7.18
C ARG A 368 -5.93 -27.13 7.05
N GLU A 369 -5.22 -27.84 7.92
CA GLU A 369 -3.75 -27.94 7.87
C GLU A 369 -3.27 -28.72 6.64
#